data_AF-A0A1M2UYD7-F1
#
_entry.id   AF-A0A1M2UYD7-F1
#
_cell.length_a   1.000
_cell.length_b   1.000
_cell.length_c   1.000
_cell.angle_alpha   90.00
_cell.angle_beta   90.00
_cell.angle_gamma   90.00
#
_symmetry.space_group_name_H-M   'P 1'
#
loop_
_entity.id
_entity.type
_entity.pdbx_description
1 polymer ?
#
loop_
_entity_poly.entity_id
_entity_poly.type
_entity_poly.pdbx_seq_one_letter_code
_entity_poly.pdbx_strand_id
1 'polypeptide(L)'
;MLAAQQETQWLIRQLTARVKEAYAYWWYTNEAINLHHETRALVEQLATVTEQRLDYGIGSQSEMLRVKTELDTLDARLVELQAEKAGLASDLIPLLGRRPTGASLQLTEASETLLFADGQLEPDHPLIRAAEAREAEARARLDVAEVDRRPTFTANAGYNSLWADERKRWVVGIGVRIPLSGQRQHSAVRKATAEASQKRWLATQDQREWRASIAKLRASVEAGHGRLNILNERHLPNQRAHWEASLNELASGTGRLEDAINSARQLTGVKLRRAGVIRDLYSASAGYEALIPVRTINALN
;
A
#
# COMPACT_ATOMS: atom_id res chain seq x y z
N MET A 1 0.60 -22.75 -16.98
CA MET A 1 1.88 -22.01 -16.88
C MET A 1 1.69 -20.49 -17.00
N LEU A 2 0.93 -20.00 -17.99
CA LEU A 2 0.69 -18.55 -18.16
C LEU A 2 0.08 -17.88 -16.92
N ALA A 3 -0.97 -18.47 -16.31
CA ALA A 3 -1.61 -17.91 -15.12
C ALA A 3 -0.61 -17.68 -13.96
N ALA A 4 0.24 -18.68 -13.67
CA ALA A 4 1.23 -18.62 -12.60
C ALA A 4 2.31 -17.54 -12.85
N GLN A 5 2.73 -17.36 -14.10
CA GLN A 5 3.68 -16.31 -14.46
C GLN A 5 3.07 -14.92 -14.24
N GLN A 6 1.82 -14.71 -14.67
CA GLN A 6 1.12 -13.43 -14.51
C GLN A 6 0.80 -13.13 -13.03
N GLU A 7 0.47 -14.16 -12.25
CA GLU A 7 0.30 -14.06 -10.80
C GLU A 7 1.60 -13.67 -10.09
N THR A 8 2.73 -14.23 -10.51
CA THR A 8 4.05 -13.83 -9.98
C THR A 8 4.35 -12.36 -10.29
N GLN A 9 4.09 -11.91 -11.52
CA GLN A 9 4.25 -10.51 -11.91
C GLN A 9 3.35 -9.58 -11.08
N TRP A 10 2.11 -9.99 -10.81
CA TRP A 10 1.20 -9.25 -9.93
C TRP A 10 1.74 -9.16 -8.50
N LEU A 11 2.20 -10.27 -7.93
CA LEU A 11 2.78 -10.30 -6.58
C LEU A 11 4.00 -9.38 -6.44
N ILE A 12 4.87 -9.33 -7.46
CA ILE A 12 6.03 -8.43 -7.47
C ILE A 12 5.55 -6.97 -7.42
N ARG A 13 4.54 -6.58 -8.20
CA ARG A 13 3.99 -5.22 -8.17
C ARG A 13 3.35 -4.88 -6.82
N GLN A 14 2.60 -5.82 -6.24
CA GLN A 14 2.04 -5.64 -4.90
C GLN A 14 3.13 -5.46 -3.84
N LEU A 15 4.21 -6.23 -3.92
CA LEU A 15 5.35 -6.08 -3.03
C LEU A 15 6.01 -4.71 -3.19
N THR A 16 6.28 -4.27 -4.41
CA THR A 16 6.83 -2.93 -4.69
C THR A 16 5.93 -1.83 -4.13
N ALA A 17 4.62 -1.91 -4.32
CA ALA A 17 3.67 -0.94 -3.78
C ALA A 17 3.69 -0.92 -2.25
N ARG A 18 3.70 -2.08 -1.60
CA ARG A 18 3.82 -2.20 -0.14
C ARG A 18 5.12 -1.63 0.40
N VAL A 19 6.24 -1.83 -0.29
CA VAL A 19 7.53 -1.24 0.09
C VAL A 19 7.47 0.28 0.00
N LYS A 20 6.89 0.83 -1.08
CA LYS A 20 6.72 2.29 -1.25
C LYS A 20 5.76 2.88 -0.21
N GLU A 21 4.67 2.19 0.10
CA GLU A 21 3.74 2.59 1.16
C GLU A 21 4.45 2.60 2.53
N ALA A 22 5.13 1.51 2.90
CA ALA A 22 5.87 1.44 4.15
C ALA A 22 6.97 2.52 4.25
N TYR A 23 7.63 2.83 3.13
CA TYR A 23 8.55 3.97 3.03
C TYR A 23 7.83 5.31 3.31
N ALA A 24 6.64 5.54 2.75
CA ALA A 24 5.88 6.76 2.97
C ALA A 24 5.51 6.94 4.46
N TYR A 25 5.11 5.87 5.14
CA TYR A 25 4.88 5.89 6.59
C TYR A 25 6.15 6.20 7.38
N TRP A 26 7.28 5.57 7.03
CA TRP A 26 8.56 5.87 7.65
C TRP A 26 8.96 7.35 7.48
N TRP A 27 8.79 7.90 6.28
CA TRP A 27 9.05 9.31 5.98
C TRP A 27 8.15 10.22 6.84
N TYR A 28 6.86 9.92 6.93
CA TYR A 28 5.92 10.69 7.75
C TYR A 28 6.32 10.71 9.22
N THR A 29 6.72 9.57 9.79
CA THR A 29 7.14 9.53 11.19
C THR A 29 8.45 10.29 11.41
N ASN A 30 9.37 10.27 10.45
CA ASN A 30 10.57 11.11 10.50
C ASN A 30 10.20 12.60 10.49
N GLU A 31 9.29 13.00 9.60
CA GLU A 31 8.80 14.37 9.52
C GLU A 31 8.03 14.78 10.78
N ALA A 32 7.24 13.89 11.37
CA ALA A 32 6.55 14.14 12.62
C ALA A 32 7.53 14.40 13.78
N ILE A 33 8.67 13.71 13.82
CA ILE A 33 9.74 13.97 14.80
C ILE A 33 10.39 15.35 14.55
N ASN A 34 10.68 15.71 13.30
CA ASN A 34 11.21 17.03 12.96
C ASN A 34 10.25 18.14 13.40
N LEU A 35 8.97 18.00 13.05
CA LEU A 35 7.92 18.94 13.43
C LEU A 35 7.74 19.02 14.95
N HIS A 36 7.93 17.90 15.65
CA HIS A 36 7.89 17.87 17.11
C HIS A 36 9.02 18.70 17.75
N HIS A 37 10.23 18.62 17.19
CA HIS A 37 11.33 19.49 17.61
C HIS A 37 11.03 20.96 17.34
N GLU A 38 10.41 21.30 16.20
CA GLU A 38 9.96 22.65 15.93
C GLU A 38 8.91 23.11 16.96
N THR A 39 7.93 22.28 17.30
CA THR A 39 6.91 22.60 18.32
C THR A 39 7.55 22.87 19.68
N ARG A 40 8.52 22.04 20.07
CA ARG A 40 9.27 22.24 21.30
C ARG A 40 9.98 23.59 21.31
N ALA A 41 10.61 23.97 20.20
CA ALA A 41 11.24 25.29 20.07
C ALA A 41 10.24 26.45 20.19
N LEU A 42 9.00 26.30 19.69
CA LEU A 42 7.94 27.31 19.89
C LEU A 42 7.56 27.44 21.38
N VAL A 43 7.42 26.32 22.10
CA VAL A 43 7.10 26.34 23.53
C VAL A 43 8.28 26.86 24.37
N GLU A 44 9.52 26.63 23.96
CA GLU A 44 10.70 27.25 24.58
C GLU A 44 10.72 28.78 24.44
N GLN A 45 10.22 29.31 23.31
CA GLN A 45 10.01 30.76 23.17
C GLN A 45 8.97 31.26 24.18
N LEU A 46 7.87 30.54 24.38
CA LEU A 46 6.89 30.87 25.43
C LEU A 46 7.50 30.80 26.83
N ALA A 47 8.38 29.84 27.09
CA ALA A 47 9.07 29.71 28.37
C ALA A 47 9.93 30.95 28.64
N THR A 48 10.68 31.39 27.64
CA THR A 48 11.53 32.59 27.72
C THR A 48 10.70 33.85 28.02
N VAL A 49 9.59 34.03 27.30
CA VAL A 49 8.68 35.19 27.52
C VAL A 49 8.02 35.13 28.90
N THR A 50 7.62 33.94 29.34
CA THR A 50 6.96 33.74 30.64
C THR A 50 7.93 33.98 31.80
N GLU A 51 9.18 33.53 31.68
CA GLU A 51 10.24 33.78 32.66
C GLU A 51 10.53 35.28 32.80
N GLN A 52 10.72 35.99 31.69
CA GLN A 52 10.89 37.45 31.71
C GLN A 52 9.72 38.15 32.40
N ARG A 53 8.47 37.75 32.09
CA ARG A 53 7.28 38.32 32.74
C ARG A 53 7.26 38.07 34.24
N LEU A 54 7.66 36.88 34.68
CA LEU A 54 7.75 36.55 36.11
C LEU A 54 8.79 37.43 36.81
N ASP A 55 9.97 37.63 36.20
CA ASP A 55 11.05 38.46 36.74
C ASP A 55 10.66 39.93 36.89
N TYR A 56 9.87 40.45 35.94
CA TYR A 56 9.29 41.80 36.02
C TYR A 56 8.05 41.90 36.94
N GLY A 57 7.64 40.80 37.58
CA GLY A 57 6.49 40.77 38.50
C GLY A 57 5.12 40.86 37.80
N ILE A 58 5.07 40.66 36.49
CA ILE A 58 3.84 40.70 35.66
C ILE A 58 3.26 39.29 35.46
N GLY A 59 4.13 38.27 35.45
CA GLY A 59 3.78 36.86 35.31
C GLY A 59 3.67 36.14 36.65
N SER A 60 3.04 34.98 36.65
CA SER A 60 2.87 34.13 37.83
C SER A 60 3.73 32.87 37.80
N GLN A 61 4.10 32.34 38.97
CA GLN A 61 4.78 31.04 39.05
C GLN A 61 3.94 29.90 38.46
N SER A 62 2.60 30.02 38.52
CA SER A 62 1.69 29.05 37.92
C SER A 62 1.82 29.00 36.39
N GLU A 63 1.98 30.15 35.73
CA GLU A 63 2.22 30.21 34.29
C GLU A 63 3.56 29.58 33.92
N MET A 64 4.61 29.81 34.72
CA MET A 64 5.90 29.18 34.48
C MET A 64 5.84 27.65 34.61
N LEU A 65 5.17 27.14 35.65
CA LEU A 65 4.97 25.70 35.83
C LEU A 65 4.12 25.10 34.70
N ARG A 66 3.15 25.85 34.20
CA ARG A 66 2.31 25.44 33.07
C ARG A 66 3.12 25.25 31.79
N VAL A 67 4.04 26.17 31.46
CA VAL A 67 4.93 26.01 30.29
C VAL A 67 5.89 24.83 30.47
N LYS A 68 6.46 24.65 31.67
CA LYS A 68 7.31 23.49 31.97
C LYS A 68 6.57 22.16 31.74
N THR A 69 5.32 22.09 32.20
CA THR A 69 4.47 20.91 31.98
C THR A 69 4.23 20.65 30.48
N GLU A 70 4.10 21.70 29.68
CA GLU A 70 3.96 21.57 28.23
C GLU A 70 5.24 21.01 27.59
N LEU A 71 6.42 21.50 28.00
CA LEU A 71 7.71 20.95 27.54
C LEU A 71 7.88 19.48 27.94
N ASP A 72 7.56 19.13 29.19
CA ASP A 72 7.62 17.74 29.67
C ASP A 72 6.67 16.82 28.88
N THR A 73 5.49 17.32 28.53
CA THR A 73 4.52 16.60 27.68
C THR A 73 5.07 16.37 26.28
N LEU A 74 5.75 17.37 25.71
CA LEU A 74 6.42 17.22 24.41
C LEU A 74 7.57 16.21 24.52
N ASP A 75 8.39 16.26 25.55
CA ASP A 75 9.51 15.33 25.72
C ASP A 75 9.01 13.87 25.84
N ALA A 76 7.91 13.63 26.57
CA ALA A 76 7.26 12.32 26.63
C ALA A 76 6.76 11.85 25.26
N ARG A 77 6.11 12.74 24.49
CA ARG A 77 5.61 12.41 23.14
C ARG A 77 6.74 12.12 22.14
N LEU A 78 7.90 12.75 22.28
CA LEU A 78 9.06 12.46 21.44
C LEU A 78 9.52 11.01 21.61
N VAL A 79 9.53 10.48 22.85
CA VAL A 79 9.87 9.09 23.13
C VAL A 79 8.91 8.13 22.41
N GLU A 80 7.61 8.43 22.42
CA GLU A 80 6.60 7.63 21.71
C GLU A 80 6.84 7.65 20.19
N LEU A 81 7.11 8.81 19.60
CA LEU A 81 7.39 8.94 18.16
C LEU A 81 8.67 8.19 17.76
N GLN A 82 9.70 8.21 18.60
CA GLN A 82 10.94 7.46 18.37
C GLN A 82 10.70 5.94 18.42
N ALA A 83 9.86 5.47 19.34
CA ALA A 83 9.46 4.07 19.41
C ALA A 83 8.63 3.66 18.17
N GLU A 84 7.72 4.52 17.72
CA GLU A 84 6.94 4.32 16.49
C GLU A 84 7.86 4.21 15.25
N LYS A 85 8.86 5.10 15.12
CA LYS A 85 9.86 5.04 14.04
C LYS A 85 10.65 3.73 14.06
N ALA A 86 11.04 3.25 15.24
CA ALA A 86 11.75 1.98 15.39
C ALA A 86 10.86 0.77 15.02
N GLY A 87 9.57 0.82 15.36
CA GLY A 87 8.58 -0.18 14.95
C GLY A 87 8.43 -0.26 13.43
N LEU A 88 8.19 0.88 12.76
CA LEU A 88 8.06 0.94 11.30
C LEU A 88 9.32 0.48 10.57
N ALA A 89 10.51 0.82 11.10
CA ALA A 89 11.76 0.30 10.55
C ALA A 89 11.84 -1.24 10.63
N SER A 90 11.34 -1.82 11.73
CA SER A 90 11.31 -3.28 11.93
C SER A 90 10.36 -3.99 10.96
N ASP A 91 9.27 -3.33 10.55
CA ASP A 91 8.33 -3.86 9.55
C ASP A 91 8.85 -3.70 8.12
N LEU A 92 9.57 -2.62 7.82
CA LEU A 92 10.11 -2.34 6.48
C LEU A 92 11.30 -3.26 6.12
N ILE A 93 12.17 -3.58 7.08
CA ILE A 93 13.39 -4.38 6.84
C ILE A 93 13.08 -5.76 6.20
N PRO A 94 12.11 -6.56 6.69
CA PRO A 94 11.71 -7.82 6.07
C PRO A 94 11.19 -7.67 4.64
N LEU A 95 10.45 -6.59 4.34
CA LEU A 95 9.96 -6.33 2.98
C LEU A 95 11.10 -6.10 1.98
N LEU A 96 12.25 -5.63 2.47
CA LEU A 96 13.48 -5.46 1.70
C LEU A 96 14.34 -6.75 1.62
N GLY A 97 13.85 -7.87 2.16
CA GLY A 97 14.57 -9.15 2.19
C GLY A 97 15.78 -9.15 3.13
N ARG A 98 15.86 -8.20 4.06
CA ARG A 98 16.95 -8.07 5.02
C ARG A 98 16.53 -8.61 6.40
N ARG A 99 17.51 -9.04 7.20
CA ARG A 99 17.26 -9.43 8.59
C ARG A 99 17.15 -8.19 9.48
N PRO A 100 16.15 -8.10 10.38
CA PRO A 100 16.06 -7.04 11.36
C PRO A 100 17.28 -7.12 12.29
N THR A 101 18.23 -6.22 12.10
CA THR A 101 19.53 -6.22 12.80
C THR A 101 19.65 -5.05 13.79
N GLY A 102 18.54 -4.40 14.12
CA GLY A 102 18.52 -3.22 15.00
C GLY A 102 19.17 -1.98 14.41
N ALA A 103 19.70 -2.05 13.18
CA ALA A 103 20.30 -0.93 12.48
C ALA A 103 19.23 0.11 12.07
N SER A 104 19.55 1.39 12.24
CA SER A 104 18.66 2.45 11.77
C SER A 104 18.62 2.44 10.24
N LEU A 105 17.41 2.41 9.69
CA LEU A 105 17.18 2.69 8.28
C LEU A 105 17.45 4.18 8.06
N GLN A 106 18.56 4.49 7.39
CA GLN A 106 18.81 5.80 6.82
C GLN A 106 18.29 5.77 5.38
N LEU A 107 17.15 6.40 5.14
CA LEU A 107 16.57 6.52 3.83
C LEU A 107 16.57 8.00 3.45
N THR A 108 16.91 8.31 2.20
CA THR A 108 16.88 9.68 1.67
C THR A 108 15.44 10.19 1.66
N GLU A 109 15.24 11.47 1.98
CA GLU A 109 13.94 12.13 1.87
C GLU A 109 13.45 12.14 0.41
N ALA A 110 12.18 11.81 0.20
CA ALA A 110 11.56 11.80 -1.12
C ALA A 110 11.23 13.22 -1.58
N SER A 111 11.47 13.50 -2.86
CA SER A 111 11.04 14.75 -3.50
C SER A 111 9.52 14.84 -3.54
N GLU A 112 8.94 15.98 -3.14
CA GLU A 112 7.49 16.26 -3.17
C GLU A 112 6.86 16.15 -4.59
N THR A 113 7.66 15.89 -5.64
CA THR A 113 7.21 15.71 -7.02
C THR A 113 6.45 14.39 -7.19
N LEU A 114 5.15 14.45 -6.94
CA LEU A 114 4.22 13.36 -7.20
C LEU A 114 3.80 13.40 -8.67
N LEU A 115 4.43 12.56 -9.50
CA LEU A 115 4.05 12.37 -10.89
C LEU A 115 2.83 11.45 -10.97
N PHE A 116 1.63 12.04 -11.03
CA PHE A 116 0.47 11.32 -11.54
C PHE A 116 0.43 11.49 -13.06
N ALA A 117 0.57 10.39 -13.78
CA ALA A 117 0.30 10.38 -15.21
C ALA A 117 -1.09 9.82 -15.46
N ASP A 118 -1.89 10.58 -16.20
CA ASP A 118 -3.08 10.05 -16.86
C ASP A 118 -2.65 9.09 -17.99
N GLY A 119 -2.38 7.85 -17.60
CA GLY A 119 -2.22 6.75 -18.54
C GLY A 119 -3.57 6.27 -19.06
N GLN A 120 -3.65 5.94 -20.34
CA GLN A 120 -4.77 5.14 -20.83
C GLN A 120 -4.80 3.79 -20.11
N LEU A 121 -5.98 3.43 -19.63
CA LEU A 121 -6.22 2.16 -18.95
C LEU A 121 -6.28 1.04 -19.98
N GLU A 122 -5.14 0.41 -20.24
CA GLU A 122 -5.12 -0.81 -21.03
C GLU A 122 -5.52 -2.01 -20.16
N PRO A 123 -6.40 -2.90 -20.65
CA PRO A 123 -6.69 -4.19 -20.00
C PRO A 123 -5.48 -5.12 -19.86
N ASP A 124 -4.34 -4.74 -20.44
CA ASP A 124 -3.08 -5.48 -20.38
C ASP A 124 -2.41 -5.36 -19.00
N HIS A 125 -3.04 -5.97 -17.99
CA HIS A 125 -2.57 -6.00 -16.62
C HIS A 125 -2.38 -7.46 -16.13
N PRO A 126 -1.29 -7.79 -15.40
CA PRO A 126 -1.01 -9.16 -14.96
C PRO A 126 -2.14 -9.82 -14.17
N LEU A 127 -2.83 -9.06 -13.31
CA LEU A 127 -4.01 -9.56 -12.57
C LEU A 127 -5.09 -10.08 -13.52
N ILE A 128 -5.41 -9.31 -14.55
CA ILE A 128 -6.48 -9.63 -15.51
C ILE A 128 -6.04 -10.79 -16.40
N ARG A 129 -4.80 -10.77 -16.91
CA ARG A 129 -4.24 -11.88 -17.68
C ARG A 129 -4.21 -13.20 -16.90
N ALA A 130 -3.92 -13.15 -15.60
CA ALA A 130 -3.97 -14.33 -14.74
C ALA A 130 -5.40 -14.88 -14.63
N ALA A 131 -6.40 -14.01 -14.45
CA ALA A 131 -7.80 -14.38 -14.38
C ALA A 131 -8.31 -14.99 -15.69
N GLU A 132 -8.02 -14.35 -16.83
CA GLU A 132 -8.34 -14.84 -18.18
C GLU A 132 -7.67 -16.20 -18.46
N ALA A 133 -6.42 -16.37 -18.06
CA ALA A 133 -5.71 -17.65 -18.22
C ALA A 133 -6.36 -18.78 -17.39
N ARG A 134 -6.84 -18.48 -16.17
CA ARG A 134 -7.57 -19.46 -15.33
C ARG A 134 -8.95 -19.79 -15.91
N GLU A 135 -9.62 -18.82 -16.52
CA GLU A 135 -10.87 -19.06 -17.25
C GLU A 135 -10.62 -19.97 -18.46
N ALA A 136 -9.60 -19.66 -19.26
CA ALA A 136 -9.22 -20.48 -20.43
C ALA A 136 -8.86 -21.92 -20.02
N GLU A 137 -8.14 -22.10 -18.91
CA GLU A 137 -7.84 -23.42 -18.36
C GLU A 137 -9.12 -24.18 -17.97
N ALA A 138 -10.06 -23.53 -17.30
CA ALA A 138 -11.33 -24.17 -16.91
C ALA A 138 -12.20 -24.54 -18.13
N ARG A 139 -12.21 -23.71 -19.18
CA ARG A 139 -12.86 -24.03 -20.45
C ARG A 139 -12.20 -25.24 -21.13
N ALA A 140 -10.87 -25.29 -21.19
CA ALA A 140 -10.16 -26.45 -21.74
C ALA A 140 -10.46 -27.75 -20.97
N ARG A 141 -10.61 -27.68 -19.64
CA ARG A 141 -11.04 -28.83 -18.82
C ARG A 141 -12.47 -29.28 -19.13
N LEU A 142 -13.37 -28.34 -19.41
CA LEU A 142 -14.72 -28.67 -19.89
C LEU A 142 -14.65 -29.39 -21.24
N ASP A 143 -13.88 -28.89 -22.20
CA ASP A 143 -13.72 -29.52 -23.51
C ASP A 143 -13.17 -30.97 -23.38
N VAL A 144 -12.18 -31.17 -22.50
CA VAL A 144 -11.66 -32.51 -22.18
C VAL A 144 -12.75 -33.41 -21.60
N ALA A 145 -13.56 -32.91 -20.66
CA ALA A 145 -14.65 -33.68 -20.06
C ALA A 145 -15.75 -34.04 -21.09
N GLU A 146 -16.00 -33.17 -22.06
CA GLU A 146 -16.94 -33.43 -23.17
C GLU A 146 -16.39 -34.48 -24.13
N VAL A 147 -15.09 -34.42 -24.47
CA VAL A 147 -14.43 -35.41 -25.32
C VAL A 147 -14.39 -36.79 -24.66
N ASP A 148 -14.25 -36.87 -23.32
CA ASP A 148 -14.25 -38.12 -22.56
C ASP A 148 -15.60 -38.89 -22.59
N ARG A 149 -16.65 -38.27 -23.17
CA ARG A 149 -17.91 -38.98 -23.51
C ARG A 149 -17.77 -39.92 -24.70
N ARG A 150 -16.72 -39.76 -25.50
CA ARG A 150 -16.47 -40.54 -26.72
C ARG A 150 -15.63 -41.78 -26.40
N PRO A 151 -15.71 -42.85 -27.22
CA PRO A 151 -14.82 -44.00 -27.09
C PRO A 151 -13.35 -43.60 -27.16
N THR A 152 -12.53 -44.09 -26.23
CA THR A 152 -11.08 -43.88 -26.26
C THR A 152 -10.40 -45.08 -26.90
N PHE A 153 -9.56 -44.84 -27.89
CA PHE A 153 -8.73 -45.86 -28.52
C PHE A 153 -7.32 -45.79 -27.92
N THR A 154 -6.77 -46.94 -27.54
CA THR A 154 -5.42 -47.06 -26.98
C THR A 154 -4.65 -48.07 -27.79
N ALA A 155 -3.46 -47.74 -28.26
CA ALA A 155 -2.54 -48.69 -28.86
C ALA A 155 -1.37 -48.91 -27.89
N ASN A 156 -0.96 -50.16 -27.71
CA ASN A 156 0.16 -50.52 -26.86
C ASN A 156 1.09 -51.49 -27.58
N ALA A 157 2.39 -51.33 -27.38
CA ALA A 157 3.40 -52.27 -27.85
C ALA A 157 4.34 -52.57 -26.67
N GLY A 158 4.77 -53.81 -26.54
CA GLY A 158 5.63 -54.23 -25.44
C GLY A 158 6.42 -55.48 -25.77
N TYR A 159 7.46 -55.72 -24.97
CA TYR A 159 8.30 -56.89 -25.06
C TYR A 159 8.19 -57.71 -23.77
N ASN A 160 7.76 -58.95 -23.88
CA ASN A 160 7.60 -59.86 -22.75
C ASN A 160 8.75 -60.88 -22.71
N SER A 161 9.77 -60.58 -21.91
CA SER A 161 10.96 -61.43 -21.77
C SER A 161 10.70 -62.79 -21.10
N LEU A 162 9.53 -62.97 -20.46
CA LEU A 162 9.16 -64.20 -19.76
C LEU A 162 8.60 -65.29 -20.70
N TRP A 163 8.36 -64.97 -21.98
CA TRP A 163 7.87 -65.96 -22.95
C TRP A 163 9.01 -66.83 -23.51
N ALA A 164 8.78 -68.14 -23.54
CA ALA A 164 9.77 -69.13 -23.96
C ALA A 164 10.19 -69.01 -25.43
N ASP A 165 9.26 -68.63 -26.31
CA ASP A 165 9.53 -68.40 -27.74
C ASP A 165 9.90 -66.93 -27.99
N GLU A 166 11.16 -66.69 -28.35
CA GLU A 166 11.71 -65.35 -28.60
C GLU A 166 10.94 -64.58 -29.68
N ARG A 167 10.38 -65.28 -30.67
CA ARG A 167 9.61 -64.68 -31.77
C ARG A 167 8.25 -64.15 -31.33
N LYS A 168 7.74 -64.59 -30.18
CA LYS A 168 6.43 -64.18 -29.64
C LYS A 168 6.55 -63.10 -28.57
N ARG A 169 7.77 -62.72 -28.17
CA ARG A 169 7.99 -61.76 -27.07
C ARG A 169 7.49 -60.35 -27.40
N TRP A 170 7.45 -59.98 -28.67
CA TRP A 170 6.83 -58.72 -29.10
C TRP A 170 5.31 -58.84 -29.14
N VAL A 171 4.62 -57.96 -28.43
CA VAL A 171 3.15 -57.89 -28.37
C VAL A 171 2.70 -56.49 -28.77
N VAL A 172 1.73 -56.41 -29.67
CA VAL A 172 1.04 -55.17 -30.04
C VAL A 172 -0.46 -55.38 -29.82
N GLY A 173 -1.12 -54.41 -29.19
CA GLY A 173 -2.54 -54.43 -28.90
C GLY A 173 -3.21 -53.11 -29.24
N ILE A 174 -4.49 -53.19 -29.62
CA ILE A 174 -5.38 -52.04 -29.72
C ILE A 174 -6.55 -52.31 -28.80
N GLY A 175 -6.82 -51.37 -27.89
CA GLY A 175 -7.94 -51.40 -26.97
C GLY A 175 -8.92 -50.26 -27.27
N VAL A 176 -10.21 -50.52 -27.06
CA VAL A 176 -11.25 -49.49 -27.14
C VAL A 176 -11.99 -49.46 -25.80
N ARG A 177 -12.03 -48.30 -25.16
CA ARG A 177 -12.79 -48.06 -23.94
C ARG A 177 -14.08 -47.32 -24.30
N ILE A 178 -15.23 -47.97 -24.07
CA ILE A 178 -16.56 -47.40 -24.34
C ILE A 178 -17.28 -47.16 -23.00
N PRO A 179 -17.68 -45.93 -22.66
CA PRO A 179 -18.43 -45.64 -21.44
C PRO A 179 -19.90 -46.03 -21.59
N LEU A 180 -20.28 -47.25 -21.19
CA LEU A 180 -21.63 -47.80 -21.40
C LEU A 180 -22.75 -47.09 -20.62
N SER A 181 -22.50 -46.70 -19.37
CA SER A 181 -23.54 -46.03 -18.53
C SER A 181 -23.52 -44.50 -18.61
N GLY A 182 -22.39 -43.90 -19.01
CA GLY A 182 -22.20 -42.46 -19.16
C GLY A 182 -22.35 -41.59 -17.89
N GLN A 183 -22.84 -42.12 -16.76
CA GLN A 183 -23.18 -41.32 -15.57
C GLN A 183 -21.99 -40.56 -14.99
N ARG A 184 -20.81 -41.21 -14.96
CA ARG A 184 -19.56 -40.58 -14.53
C ARG A 184 -19.19 -39.41 -15.43
N GLN A 185 -19.27 -39.58 -16.75
CA GLN A 185 -18.97 -38.55 -17.74
C GLN A 185 -19.95 -37.38 -17.64
N HIS A 186 -21.26 -37.65 -17.50
CA HIS A 186 -22.26 -36.60 -17.28
C HIS A 186 -21.99 -35.79 -16.01
N SER A 187 -21.58 -36.45 -14.93
CA SER A 187 -21.22 -35.77 -13.68
C SER A 187 -19.92 -34.97 -13.82
N ALA A 188 -18.94 -35.49 -14.54
CA ALA A 188 -17.68 -34.79 -14.84
C ALA A 188 -17.92 -33.53 -15.68
N VAL A 189 -18.75 -33.62 -16.73
CA VAL A 189 -19.14 -32.46 -17.54
C VAL A 189 -19.87 -31.43 -16.68
N ARG A 190 -20.89 -31.83 -15.90
CA ARG A 190 -21.60 -30.91 -14.99
C ARG A 190 -20.64 -30.18 -14.04
N LYS A 191 -19.68 -30.89 -13.45
CA LYS A 191 -18.65 -30.31 -12.59
C LYS A 191 -17.79 -29.31 -13.36
N ALA A 192 -17.28 -29.68 -14.53
CA ALA A 192 -16.44 -28.82 -15.35
C ALA A 192 -17.20 -27.58 -15.87
N THR A 193 -18.49 -27.72 -16.20
CA THR A 193 -19.36 -26.59 -16.58
C THR A 193 -19.51 -25.61 -15.42
N ALA A 194 -19.73 -26.11 -14.19
CA ALA A 194 -19.81 -25.29 -13.00
C ALA A 194 -18.47 -24.61 -12.68
N GLU A 195 -17.34 -25.30 -12.83
CA GLU A 195 -16.01 -24.71 -12.66
C GLU A 195 -15.74 -23.62 -13.71
N ALA A 196 -16.06 -23.86 -14.97
CA ALA A 196 -15.90 -22.87 -16.05
C ALA A 196 -16.76 -21.62 -15.84
N SER A 197 -18.03 -21.80 -15.43
CA SER A 197 -18.91 -20.66 -15.13
C SER A 197 -18.43 -19.87 -13.92
N GLN A 198 -17.94 -20.56 -12.88
CA GLN A 198 -17.32 -19.92 -11.71
C GLN A 198 -16.09 -19.10 -12.11
N LYS A 199 -15.15 -19.67 -12.88
CA LYS A 199 -13.94 -18.95 -13.29
C LYS A 199 -14.24 -17.76 -14.20
N ARG A 200 -15.23 -17.87 -15.06
CA ARG A 200 -15.73 -16.73 -15.86
C ARG A 200 -16.29 -15.60 -15.00
N TRP A 201 -17.09 -15.95 -13.99
CA TRP A 201 -17.63 -14.96 -13.07
C TRP A 201 -16.52 -14.26 -12.27
N LEU A 202 -15.55 -15.03 -11.76
CA LEU A 202 -14.38 -14.50 -11.06
C LEU A 202 -13.56 -13.56 -11.96
N ALA A 203 -13.28 -13.92 -13.22
CA ALA A 203 -12.56 -13.03 -14.14
C ALA A 203 -13.31 -11.71 -14.38
N THR A 204 -14.63 -11.76 -14.50
CA THR A 204 -15.47 -10.56 -14.64
C THR A 204 -15.46 -9.72 -13.36
N GLN A 205 -15.43 -10.36 -12.18
CA GLN A 205 -15.32 -9.68 -10.90
C GLN A 205 -13.96 -9.00 -10.73
N ASP A 206 -12.86 -9.71 -10.99
CA ASP A 206 -11.49 -9.18 -10.92
C ASP A 206 -11.35 -7.95 -11.81
N GLN A 207 -11.93 -7.96 -13.01
CA GLN A 207 -11.94 -6.80 -13.91
C GLN A 207 -12.72 -5.60 -13.35
N ARG A 208 -13.88 -5.84 -12.72
CA ARG A 208 -14.68 -4.78 -12.08
C ARG A 208 -13.96 -4.19 -10.87
N GLU A 209 -13.39 -5.05 -10.01
CA GLU A 209 -12.65 -4.64 -8.83
C GLU A 209 -11.38 -3.86 -9.19
N TRP A 210 -10.65 -4.30 -10.23
CA TRP A 210 -9.51 -3.58 -10.77
C TRP A 210 -9.89 -2.16 -11.22
N ARG A 211 -10.95 -2.01 -12.02
CA ARG A 211 -11.46 -0.69 -12.47
C ARG A 211 -11.90 0.19 -11.32
N ALA A 212 -12.65 -0.36 -10.36
CA ALA A 212 -13.08 0.36 -9.16
C ALA A 212 -11.88 0.82 -8.31
N SER A 213 -10.87 -0.04 -8.16
CA SER A 213 -9.66 0.28 -7.39
C SER A 213 -8.89 1.45 -8.01
N ILE A 214 -8.77 1.47 -9.33
CA ILE A 214 -8.14 2.58 -10.07
C ILE A 214 -8.93 3.87 -9.91
N ALA A 215 -10.26 3.83 -10.08
CA ALA A 215 -11.10 5.01 -9.92
C ALA A 215 -11.01 5.59 -8.50
N LYS A 216 -11.00 4.72 -7.48
CA LYS A 216 -10.82 5.11 -6.07
C LYS A 216 -9.47 5.78 -5.82
N LEU A 217 -8.39 5.21 -6.34
CA LEU A 217 -7.04 5.78 -6.17
C LEU A 217 -6.92 7.13 -6.86
N ARG A 218 -7.44 7.27 -8.09
CA ARG A 218 -7.47 8.56 -8.80
C ARG A 218 -8.19 9.63 -7.99
N ALA A 219 -9.40 9.34 -7.52
CA ALA A 219 -10.18 10.27 -6.69
C ALA A 219 -9.44 10.63 -5.38
N SER A 220 -8.75 9.67 -4.76
CA SER A 220 -7.95 9.91 -3.55
C SER A 220 -6.76 10.83 -3.82
N VAL A 221 -6.07 10.66 -4.95
CA VAL A 221 -4.94 11.52 -5.37
C VAL A 221 -5.42 12.94 -5.65
N GLU A 222 -6.50 13.10 -6.43
CA GLU A 222 -7.09 14.41 -6.73
C GLU A 222 -7.52 15.14 -5.45
N ALA A 223 -8.26 14.46 -4.56
CA ALA A 223 -8.65 15.01 -3.27
C ALA A 223 -7.43 15.36 -2.39
N GLY A 224 -6.37 14.55 -2.44
CA GLY A 224 -5.12 14.80 -1.73
C GLY A 224 -4.42 16.07 -2.21
N HIS A 225 -4.31 16.29 -3.52
CA HIS A 225 -3.77 17.53 -4.08
C HIS A 225 -4.59 18.76 -3.69
N GLY A 226 -5.93 18.66 -3.78
CA GLY A 226 -6.82 19.74 -3.35
C GLY A 226 -6.64 20.10 -1.87
N ARG A 227 -6.54 19.09 -0.99
CA ARG A 227 -6.24 19.28 0.44
C ARG A 227 -4.88 19.92 0.66
N LEU A 228 -3.85 19.46 -0.05
CA LEU A 228 -2.50 19.97 0.09
C LEU A 228 -2.42 21.45 -0.32
N ASN A 229 -3.08 21.82 -1.42
CA ASN A 229 -3.19 23.21 -1.85
C ASN A 229 -3.85 24.11 -0.79
N ILE A 230 -4.99 23.68 -0.24
CA ILE A 230 -5.67 24.43 0.84
C ILE A 230 -4.78 24.60 2.07
N LEU A 231 -4.05 23.54 2.45
CA LEU A 231 -3.14 23.58 3.60
C LEU A 231 -1.98 24.53 3.38
N ASN A 232 -1.34 24.48 2.21
CA ASN A 232 -0.18 25.30 1.86
C ASN A 232 -0.55 26.77 1.67
N GLU A 233 -1.60 27.06 0.92
CA GLU A 233 -1.93 28.43 0.49
C GLU A 233 -2.73 29.23 1.53
N ARG A 234 -3.48 28.53 2.40
CA ARG A 234 -4.43 29.19 3.33
C ARG A 234 -4.16 28.86 4.77
N HIS A 235 -4.18 27.58 5.14
CA HIS A 235 -4.16 27.22 6.56
C HIS A 235 -2.80 27.47 7.20
N LEU A 236 -1.70 27.05 6.56
CA LEU A 236 -0.37 27.17 7.14
C LEU A 236 0.05 28.66 7.32
N PRO A 237 -0.13 29.55 6.34
CA PRO A 237 0.16 30.98 6.53
C PRO A 237 -0.71 31.60 7.62
N ASN A 238 -2.03 31.31 7.64
CA ASN A 238 -2.94 31.85 8.65
C ASN A 238 -2.58 31.39 10.07
N GLN A 239 -2.21 30.12 10.24
CA GLN A 239 -1.83 29.60 11.56
C GLN A 239 -0.47 30.14 12.01
N ARG A 240 0.46 30.40 11.08
CA ARG A 240 1.73 31.05 11.40
C ARG A 240 1.51 32.49 11.86
N ALA A 241 0.68 33.25 11.15
CA ALA A 241 0.32 34.61 11.55
C ALA A 241 -0.43 34.64 12.89
N HIS A 242 -1.32 33.66 13.14
CA HIS A 242 -2.01 33.54 14.43
C HIS A 242 -1.04 33.25 15.58
N TRP A 243 -0.10 32.33 15.38
CA TRP A 243 0.97 32.06 16.35
C TRP A 243 1.79 33.31 16.68
N GLU A 244 2.24 34.03 15.66
CA GLU A 244 3.03 35.26 15.82
C GLU A 244 2.25 36.34 16.59
N ALA A 245 0.95 36.51 16.28
CA ALA A 245 0.08 37.42 17.00
C ALA A 245 -0.08 37.03 18.48
N SER A 246 -0.38 35.75 18.76
CA SER A 246 -0.51 35.28 20.15
C SER A 246 0.78 35.39 20.95
N LEU A 247 1.93 35.15 20.32
CA LEU A 247 3.24 35.33 20.96
C LEU A 247 3.49 36.80 21.32
N ASN A 248 3.18 37.72 20.41
CA ASN A 248 3.32 39.15 20.63
C ASN A 248 2.36 39.67 21.72
N GLU A 249 1.10 39.24 21.70
CA GLU A 249 0.11 39.56 22.73
C GLU A 249 0.53 39.03 24.10
N LEU A 250 1.11 37.82 24.15
CA LEU A 250 1.68 37.30 25.39
C LEU A 250 2.86 38.15 25.86
N ALA A 251 3.77 38.53 24.96
CA ALA A 251 4.94 39.34 25.33
C ALA A 251 4.55 40.74 25.83
N SER A 252 3.53 41.37 25.26
CA SER A 252 3.03 42.69 25.68
C SER A 252 2.12 42.66 26.91
N GLY A 253 1.72 41.47 27.38
CA GLY A 253 0.79 41.31 28.50
C GLY A 253 -0.68 41.47 28.16
N THR A 254 -1.05 41.69 26.88
CA THR A 254 -2.45 41.81 26.45
C THR A 254 -3.12 40.46 26.18
N GLY A 255 -2.33 39.40 26.02
CA GLY A 255 -2.77 38.03 25.75
C GLY A 255 -2.53 37.06 26.91
N ARG A 256 -3.17 35.89 26.84
CA ARG A 256 -3.07 34.82 27.85
C ARG A 256 -2.13 33.72 27.38
N LEU A 257 -1.42 33.09 28.34
CA LEU A 257 -0.50 31.99 28.04
C LEU A 257 -1.19 30.81 27.33
N GLU A 258 -2.38 30.42 27.77
CA GLU A 258 -3.11 29.30 27.15
C GLU A 258 -3.44 29.55 25.68
N ASP A 259 -3.72 30.81 25.29
CA ASP A 259 -4.01 31.15 23.90
C ASP A 259 -2.76 30.97 23.02
N ALA A 260 -1.59 31.35 23.54
CA ALA A 260 -0.30 31.14 22.87
C ALA A 260 0.11 29.66 22.79
N ILE A 261 -0.10 28.88 23.86
CA ILE A 261 0.11 27.42 23.82
C ILE A 261 -0.82 26.78 22.77
N ASN A 262 -2.08 27.18 22.74
CA ASN A 262 -3.05 26.65 21.79
C ASN A 262 -2.70 27.01 20.35
N SER A 263 -2.22 28.23 20.07
CA SER A 263 -1.82 28.61 18.72
C SER A 263 -0.57 27.84 18.25
N ALA A 264 0.42 27.59 19.12
CA ALA A 264 1.56 26.70 18.81
C ALA A 264 1.09 25.27 18.44
N ARG A 265 0.16 24.72 19.22
CA ARG A 265 -0.44 23.39 18.97
C ARG A 265 -1.21 23.35 17.66
N GLN A 266 -1.99 24.39 17.35
CA GLN A 266 -2.75 24.47 16.10
C GLN A 266 -1.84 24.57 14.88
N LEU A 267 -0.78 25.39 14.94
CA LEU A 267 0.24 25.48 13.89
C LEU A 267 0.89 24.10 13.65
N THR A 268 1.29 23.43 14.72
CA THR A 268 1.85 22.07 14.66
C THR A 268 0.85 21.09 14.05
N GLY A 269 -0.41 21.12 14.48
CA GLY A 269 -1.46 20.25 13.97
C GLY A 269 -1.71 20.42 12.47
N VAL A 270 -1.61 21.64 11.95
CA VAL A 270 -1.69 21.90 10.50
C VAL A 270 -0.47 21.35 9.75
N LYS A 271 0.75 21.52 10.29
CA LYS A 271 1.96 20.93 9.70
C LYS A 271 1.91 19.40 9.66
N LEU A 272 1.50 18.76 10.76
CA LEU A 272 1.31 17.31 10.83
C LEU A 272 0.23 16.82 9.86
N ARG A 273 -0.87 17.57 9.70
CA ARG A 273 -1.92 17.26 8.73
C ARG A 273 -1.40 17.35 7.30
N ARG A 274 -0.59 18.36 6.98
CA ARG A 274 0.10 18.50 5.69
C ARG A 274 1.00 17.30 5.41
N ALA A 275 1.88 16.93 6.35
CA ALA A 275 2.74 15.77 6.22
C ALA A 275 1.92 14.48 6.02
N GLY A 276 0.80 14.32 6.73
CA GLY A 276 -0.11 13.19 6.55
C GLY A 276 -0.71 13.12 5.15
N VAL A 277 -1.09 14.26 4.56
CA VAL A 277 -1.58 14.31 3.17
C VAL A 277 -0.50 13.85 2.19
N ILE A 278 0.74 14.30 2.38
CA ILE A 278 1.87 13.92 1.52
C ILE A 278 2.13 12.41 1.61
N ARG A 279 2.12 11.83 2.81
CA ARG A 279 2.19 10.38 3.02
C ARG A 279 1.09 9.63 2.26
N ASP A 280 -0.15 10.09 2.41
CA ASP A 280 -1.31 9.46 1.75
C ASP A 280 -1.16 9.51 0.23
N LEU A 281 -0.65 10.61 -0.30
CA LEU A 281 -0.38 10.77 -1.73
C LEU A 281 0.72 9.82 -2.22
N TYR A 282 1.85 9.70 -1.52
CA TYR A 282 2.88 8.71 -1.86
C TYR A 282 2.33 7.28 -1.87
N SER A 283 1.51 6.94 -0.86
CA SER A 283 0.89 5.61 -0.73
C SER A 283 -0.11 5.35 -1.86
N ALA A 284 -0.92 6.35 -2.21
CA ALA A 284 -1.89 6.26 -3.29
C ALA A 284 -1.19 6.15 -4.66
N SER A 285 -0.12 6.92 -4.90
CA SER A 285 0.69 6.82 -6.11
C SER A 285 1.33 5.44 -6.26
N ALA A 286 1.89 4.89 -5.17
CA ALA A 286 2.43 3.53 -5.17
C ALA A 286 1.39 2.46 -5.54
N GLY A 287 0.18 2.57 -4.97
CA GLY A 287 -0.93 1.69 -5.31
C GLY A 287 -1.40 1.85 -6.76
N TYR A 288 -1.42 3.09 -7.27
CA TYR A 288 -1.81 3.38 -8.64
C TYR A 288 -0.80 2.82 -9.64
N GLU A 289 0.50 3.04 -9.42
CA GLU A 289 1.58 2.47 -10.23
C GLU A 289 1.50 0.95 -10.33
N ALA A 290 1.11 0.27 -9.25
CA ALA A 290 0.96 -1.18 -9.22
C ALA A 290 -0.13 -1.68 -10.18
N LEU A 291 -1.16 -0.85 -10.40
CA LEU A 291 -2.38 -1.18 -11.14
C LEU A 291 -2.37 -0.72 -12.61
N ILE A 292 -1.43 0.15 -13.00
CA ILE A 292 -1.28 0.63 -14.37
C ILE A 292 -0.28 -0.21 -15.19
N PRO A 293 -0.31 -0.13 -16.53
CA PRO A 293 0.65 -0.81 -17.40
C PRO A 293 2.09 -0.27 -17.22
N VAL A 294 3.11 -1.15 -17.30
CA VAL A 294 4.54 -0.78 -17.16
C VAL A 294 5.02 0.19 -18.25
N ARG A 295 4.40 0.18 -19.44
CA ARG A 295 4.72 1.15 -20.50
C ARG A 295 4.50 2.61 -20.08
N THR A 296 3.57 2.85 -19.16
CA THR A 296 3.28 4.19 -18.63
C THR A 296 4.32 4.63 -17.60
N ILE A 297 4.94 3.69 -16.88
CA ILE A 297 5.95 3.98 -15.84
C ILE A 297 7.27 4.44 -16.48
N ASN A 298 7.67 3.85 -17.61
CA ASN A 298 8.89 4.23 -18.33
C ASN A 298 8.78 5.57 -19.09
N ALA A 299 7.58 6.13 -19.24
CA ALA A 299 7.39 7.47 -19.81
C ALA A 299 7.50 8.59 -18.75
N LEU A 300 7.67 8.22 -17.48
CA LEU A 300 7.68 9.14 -16.33
C LEU A 300 9.01 9.19 -15.59
N ASN A 301 9.94 8.29 -15.93
CA ASN A 301 11.34 8.33 -15.51
C ASN A 301 12.20 8.90 -16.64
#